data_AF-A0A1Q8QZR9-F1
#
_entry.id   AF-A0A1Q8QZR9-F1
#
_cell.length_a   1.000
_cell.length_b   1.000
_cell.length_c   1.000
_cell.angle_alpha   90.00
_cell.angle_beta   90.00
_cell.angle_gamma   90.00
#
_symmetry.space_group_name_H-M   'P 1'
#
loop_
_entity.id
_entity.type
_entity.pdbx_description
1 polymer ?
#
loop_
_entity_poly.entity_id
_entity_poly.type
_entity_poly.pdbx_seq_one_letter_code
_entity_poly.pdbx_strand_id
1 'polypeptide(L)' 'MENLMKLRDEDLTRRIQTLSEELEELEEERDFVLRQTGLHLPGHAVKKYESQTTALQESIAELKVELEHRK' A
#
# COMPACT_ATOMS: atom_id res chain seq x y z
N MET A 1 10.46 -11.33 7.32
CA MET A 1 9.49 -10.42 7.96
C MET A 1 10.24 -9.55 8.94
N GLU A 2 10.19 -8.23 8.74
CA GLU A 2 10.71 -7.25 9.68
C GLU A 2 9.97 -7.42 11.01
N ASN A 3 10.68 -7.41 12.15
CA ASN A 3 10.04 -7.65 13.44
C ASN A 3 9.42 -6.34 13.94
N LEU A 4 8.12 -6.17 13.73
CA LEU A 4 7.37 -4.94 14.03
C LEU A 4 7.47 -4.53 15.52
N MET A 5 7.54 -5.51 16.43
CA MET A 5 7.68 -5.28 17.87
C MET A 5 9.00 -4.59 18.27
N LYS A 6 10.01 -4.56 17.40
CA LYS A 6 11.30 -3.90 17.65
C LYS A 6 11.37 -2.46 17.14
N LEU A 7 10.41 -2.05 16.31
CA LEU A 7 10.37 -0.69 15.77
C LEU A 7 9.81 0.27 16.82
N ARG A 8 10.30 1.52 16.85
CA ARG A 8 9.69 2.58 17.67
C ARG A 8 8.42 3.06 17.00
N ASP A 9 7.53 3.68 17.77
CA ASP A 9 6.25 4.18 17.25
C ASP A 9 6.44 5.22 16.13
N GLU A 10 7.49 6.04 16.22
CA GLU A 10 7.89 6.98 15.16
C GLU A 10 8.30 6.25 13.87
N ASP A 11 9.03 5.14 14.00
CA ASP A 11 9.47 4.34 12.85
C ASP A 11 8.27 3.63 12.20
N LEU A 12 7.32 3.11 13.00
CA LEU A 12 6.06 2.54 12.51
C LEU A 12 5.21 3.59 11.79
N THR A 13 5.08 4.78 12.38
CA THR A 13 4.30 5.88 11.79
C THR A 13 4.92 6.32 10.45
N ARG A 14 6.25 6.46 10.41
CA ARG A 14 6.97 6.78 9.18
C ARG A 14 6.79 5.69 8.12
N ARG A 15 6.82 4.42 8.52
CA ARG A 15 6.59 3.30 7.60
C ARG A 15 5.17 3.33 7.03
N ILE A 16 4.17 3.60 7.86
CA ILE A 16 2.77 3.76 7.43
C ILE A 16 2.65 4.90 6.43
N GLN A 17 3.30 6.04 6.69
CA GLN A 17 3.31 7.17 5.77
C GLN A 17 3.91 6.76 4.41
N THR A 18 5.10 6.17 4.40
CA THR A 18 5.77 5.74 3.16
C THR A 18 4.91 4.75 2.37
N LEU A 19 4.34 3.73 3.03
CA LEU A 19 3.46 2.77 2.34
C LEU A 19 2.16 3.40 1.82
N SER A 20 1.67 4.45 2.48
CA SER A 20 0.49 5.18 2.04
C SER A 20 0.80 6.05 0.82
N GLU A 21 1.98 6.69 0.79
CA GLU A 21 2.49 7.41 -0.39
C GLU A 21 2.68 6.44 -1.57
N GLU A 22 3.29 5.27 -1.35
CA GLU A 22 3.43 4.22 -2.37
C GLU A 22 2.08 3.71 -2.91
N LEU A 23 1.08 3.60 -2.01
CA LEU A 23 -0.27 3.21 -2.39
C LEU A 23 -0.94 4.27 -3.27
N GLU A 24 -0.81 5.55 -2.90
CA GLU A 24 -1.34 6.68 -3.67
C GLU A 24 -0.69 6.75 -5.06
N GLU A 25 0.64 6.66 -5.14
CA GLU A 25 1.37 6.64 -6.41
C GLU A 25 0.90 5.48 -7.32
N LEU A 26 0.67 4.29 -6.76
CA LEU A 26 0.20 3.13 -7.50
C LEU A 26 -1.24 3.30 -8.03
N GLU A 27 -2.11 3.93 -7.23
CA GLU A 27 -3.48 4.25 -7.64
C GLU A 27 -3.51 5.31 -8.73
N GLU A 28 -2.66 6.34 -8.62
CA GLU A 28 -2.49 7.36 -9.67
C GLU A 28 -1.95 6.75 -10.96
N GLU A 29 -0.96 5.85 -10.89
CA GLU A 29 -0.42 5.15 -12.05
C GLU A 29 -1.53 4.35 -12.75
N ARG A 30 -2.29 3.55 -12.00
CA ARG A 30 -3.42 2.77 -12.53
C ARG A 30 -4.41 3.68 -13.25
N ASP A 31 -4.80 4.78 -12.62
CA ASP A 31 -5.76 5.73 -13.16
C ASP A 31 -5.24 6.44 -14.41
N PHE A 32 -3.96 6.81 -14.42
CA PHE A 32 -3.29 7.38 -15.59
C PHE A 32 -3.29 6.40 -16.76
N VAL A 33 -2.93 5.13 -16.54
CA VAL A 33 -2.92 4.11 -17.58
C VAL A 33 -4.33 3.84 -18.12
N LEU A 34 -5.35 3.80 -17.25
CA LEU A 34 -6.75 3.68 -17.66
C LEU A 34 -7.19 4.86 -18.54
N ARG A 35 -6.81 6.09 -18.16
CA ARG A 35 -7.10 7.30 -18.96
C ARG A 35 -6.38 7.28 -20.30
N GLN A 36 -5.12 6.88 -20.35
CA GLN A 36 -4.31 6.86 -21.58
C GLN A 36 -4.81 5.81 -22.57
N THR A 37 -5.23 4.65 -22.09
CA THR A 37 -5.69 3.55 -22.95
C THR A 37 -7.13 3.73 -23.44
N GLY A 38 -7.89 4.67 -22.84
CA GLY A 38 -9.28 4.94 -23.20
C GLY A 38 -10.23 3.76 -22.98
N LEU A 39 -9.74 2.67 -22.35
CA LEU A 39 -10.43 1.40 -22.20
C LEU A 39 -9.91 0.63 -20.98
N HIS A 40 -10.65 -0.41 -20.62
CA HIS A 40 -10.33 -1.36 -19.57
C HIS A 40 -8.90 -1.94 -19.70
N LEU A 41 -8.14 -1.92 -18.61
CA LEU A 41 -6.83 -2.55 -18.51
C LEU A 41 -6.91 -4.04 -18.87
N PRO A 42 -5.89 -4.62 -19.53
CA PRO A 42 -5.80 -6.05 -19.71
C PRO A 42 -5.91 -6.77 -18.35
N GLY A 43 -6.63 -7.90 -18.29
CA GLY A 43 -6.90 -8.58 -17.01
C GLY A 43 -5.66 -8.98 -16.21
N HIS A 44 -4.51 -9.19 -16.85
CA HIS A 44 -3.24 -9.42 -16.15
C HIS A 44 -2.67 -8.15 -15.50
N ALA A 45 -2.87 -6.99 -16.13
CA ALA A 45 -2.47 -5.69 -15.59
C ALA A 45 -3.38 -5.29 -14.42
N VAL A 46 -4.70 -5.51 -14.55
CA VAL A 46 -5.67 -5.33 -13.45
C VAL A 46 -5.25 -6.14 -12.23
N LYS A 47 -5.02 -7.46 -12.41
CA LYS A 47 -4.59 -8.34 -11.32
C LYS A 47 -3.27 -7.92 -10.68
N LYS A 48 -2.35 -7.37 -11.48
CA LYS A 48 -1.08 -6.86 -10.97
C LYS A 48 -1.32 -5.69 -10.03
N TYR A 49 -2.07 -4.67 -10.47
CA TYR A 49 -2.42 -3.54 -9.60
C TYR A 49 -3.16 -4.03 -8.36
N GLU A 50 -4.25 -4.80 -8.51
CA GLU A 50 -5.01 -5.35 -7.37
C GLU A 50 -4.13 -6.07 -6.35
N SER A 51 -3.19 -6.92 -6.81
CA SER A 51 -2.29 -7.65 -5.91
C SER A 51 -1.32 -6.71 -5.18
N GLN A 52 -0.82 -5.67 -5.85
CA GLN A 52 0.09 -4.69 -5.25
C GLN A 52 -0.65 -3.79 -4.26
N THR A 53 -1.82 -3.28 -4.64
CA THR A 53 -2.69 -2.47 -3.78
C THR A 53 -3.09 -3.24 -2.52
N THR A 54 -3.51 -4.50 -2.69
CA THR A 54 -3.88 -5.38 -1.56
C THR A 54 -2.70 -5.59 -0.61
N ALA A 55 -1.51 -5.91 -1.12
CA ALA A 55 -0.33 -6.14 -0.30
C ALA A 55 0.10 -4.88 0.50
N LEU A 56 0.00 -3.69 -0.12
CA LEU A 56 0.27 -2.42 0.56
C LEU A 56 -0.77 -2.14 1.65
N GLN A 57 -2.05 -2.36 1.36
CA GLN A 57 -3.13 -2.17 2.32
C GLN A 57 -3.02 -3.13 3.51
N GLU A 58 -2.70 -4.40 3.28
CA GLU A 58 -2.44 -5.40 4.33
C GLU A 58 -1.27 -4.96 5.21
N SER A 59 -0.15 -4.56 4.59
CA SER A 59 1.03 -4.08 5.32
C SER A 59 0.73 -2.85 6.18
N ILE A 60 -0.03 -1.89 5.65
CA ILE A 60 -0.46 -0.70 6.40
C ILE A 60 -1.38 -1.10 7.57
N ALA A 61 -2.31 -2.02 7.34
CA ALA A 61 -3.22 -2.49 8.37
C ALA A 61 -2.48 -3.19 9.51
N GLU A 62 -1.52 -4.07 9.21
CA GLU A 62 -0.67 -4.73 10.20
C GLU A 62 0.09 -3.70 11.07
N LEU A 63 0.68 -2.68 10.44
CA LEU A 63 1.40 -1.62 11.16
C LEU A 63 0.47 -0.76 12.03
N LYS A 64 -0.74 -0.45 11.55
CA LYS A 64 -1.75 0.30 12.32
C LYS A 64 -2.25 -0.49 13.52
N VAL A 65 -2.50 -1.79 13.34
CA VAL A 65 -2.89 -2.70 14.43
C VAL A 65 -1.80 -2.77 15.49
N GLU A 66 -0.54 -2.92 15.10
CA GLU A 66 0.59 -2.89 16.03
C GLU A 66 0.68 -1.56 16.81
N LEU A 67 0.49 -0.42 16.16
CA LEU A 67 0.44 0.89 16.84
C LEU A 67 -0.75 1.02 17.79
N GLU A 68 -1.91 0.47 17.43
CA GLU A 68 -3.10 0.49 18.29
C GLU A 68 -2.91 -0.39 19.53
N HIS A 69 -2.28 -1.55 19.39
CA HIS A 69 -1.94 -2.43 20.52
C HIS A 69 -0.99 -1.82 21.55
N ARG A 70 -0.26 -0.74 21.18
CA ARG A 70 0.69 -0.04 22.06
C ARG A 70 0.07 1.11 22.85
N LYS A 71 -1.16 1.53 22.51
CA LYS A 71 -1.90 2.56 23.23
C LYS A 71 -2.55 2.01 24.50
#